data_AF-A0A4R9PEE4-F1
#
_entry.id   AF-A0A4R9PEE4-F1
#
_cell.length_a   1.000
_cell.length_b   1.000
_cell.length_c   1.000
_cell.angle_alpha   90.00
_cell.angle_beta   90.00
_cell.angle_gamma   90.00
#
_symmetry.space_group_name_H-M   'P 1'
#
loop_
_entity.id
_entity.type
_entity.pdbx_description
1 polymer ?
#
loop_
_entity_poly.entity_id
_entity_poly.type
_entity_poly.pdbx_seq_one_letter_code
_entity_poly.pdbx_strand_id
1 'polypeptide(L)'
;EDAYNKGHTTFMGLELLVGPGALVPRPETELLGTTALDALDQLRIAEPRIVDMCCGTGNLACAIAHYAPAARIWASDLTDGCVEVSRRNVAFHGLAGRIAVHQGDLFDAFSE
;
A
#
# COMPACT_ATOMS: atom_id res chain seq x y z
N GLU A 1 18.95 6.27 4.69
CA GLU A 1 19.46 6.04 6.06
C GLU A 1 18.59 6.73 7.10
N ASP A 2 18.23 8.00 6.94
CA ASP A 2 17.45 8.76 7.93
C ASP A 2 16.07 8.13 8.28
N ALA A 3 15.32 7.65 7.29
CA ALA A 3 13.99 7.05 7.52
C ALA A 3 14.04 5.77 8.39
N TYR A 4 15.03 4.89 8.19
CA TYR A 4 15.16 3.67 9.02
C TYR A 4 15.53 4.01 10.47
N ASN A 5 16.32 5.06 10.68
CA ASN A 5 16.65 5.54 12.03
C ASN A 5 15.43 6.16 12.73
N LYS A 6 14.56 6.86 11.97
CA LYS A 6 13.31 7.42 12.48
C LYS A 6 12.22 6.36 12.67
N GLY A 7 12.24 5.29 11.90
CA GLY A 7 11.22 4.24 11.90
C GLY A 7 9.93 4.61 11.14
N HIS A 8 9.87 5.80 10.53
CA HIS A 8 8.77 6.23 9.69
C HIS A 8 9.24 7.15 8.55
N THR A 9 8.38 7.34 7.55
CA THR A 9 8.51 8.31 6.47
C THR A 9 7.15 8.89 6.10
N THR A 10 7.11 9.89 5.23
CA THR A 10 5.88 10.37 4.61
C THR A 10 5.78 9.90 3.16
N PHE A 11 4.58 9.52 2.73
CA PHE A 11 4.24 9.21 1.33
C PHE A 11 2.85 9.74 1.03
N MET A 12 2.72 10.62 0.03
CA MET A 12 1.48 11.31 -0.33
C MET A 12 0.80 11.97 0.88
N GLY A 13 1.57 12.57 1.78
CA GLY A 13 1.06 13.20 3.00
C GLY A 13 0.66 12.23 4.13
N LEU A 14 0.69 10.92 3.90
CA LEU A 14 0.50 9.91 4.95
C LEU A 14 1.82 9.57 5.61
N GLU A 15 1.83 9.50 6.95
CA GLU A 15 2.94 8.89 7.69
C GLU A 15 2.88 7.37 7.55
N LEU A 16 4.01 6.74 7.22
CA LEU A 16 4.13 5.29 7.09
C LEU A 16 5.29 4.80 7.94
N LEU A 17 5.05 3.75 8.70
CA LEU A 17 6.06 2.97 9.38
C LEU A 17 7.00 2.35 8.35
N VAL A 18 8.29 2.37 8.62
CA VAL A 18 9.31 1.66 7.86
C VAL A 18 9.99 0.63 8.76
N GLY A 19 10.44 -0.48 8.18
CA GLY A 19 11.06 -1.55 8.93
C GLY A 19 12.02 -2.37 8.07
N PRO A 20 12.84 -3.23 8.69
CA PRO A 20 13.75 -4.12 7.97
C PRO A 20 13.00 -4.96 6.93
N GLY A 21 13.63 -5.17 5.77
CA GLY A 21 13.10 -6.03 4.71
C GLY A 21 12.12 -5.35 3.75
N ALA A 22 11.64 -4.13 4.04
CA ALA A 22 10.79 -3.36 3.13
C ALA A 22 11.48 -2.08 2.66
N LEU A 23 11.34 -1.74 1.37
CA LEU A 23 11.91 -0.52 0.82
C LEU A 23 11.22 0.72 1.42
N VAL A 24 12.01 1.71 1.86
CA VAL A 24 11.46 3.04 2.17
C VAL A 24 10.79 3.63 0.92
N PRO A 25 9.51 4.05 1.01
CA PRO A 25 8.80 4.73 -0.08
C PRO A 25 9.64 5.85 -0.70
N ARG A 26 9.67 5.89 -2.03
CA ARG A 26 10.40 6.90 -2.80
C ARG A 26 9.46 8.04 -3.18
N PRO A 27 9.88 9.31 -3.09
CA PRO A 27 9.07 10.45 -3.53
C PRO A 27 8.59 10.32 -4.98
N GLU A 28 9.40 9.72 -5.85
CA GLU A 28 9.05 9.50 -7.26
C GLU A 28 7.87 8.52 -7.42
N THR A 29 7.65 7.61 -6.47
CA THR A 29 6.50 6.70 -6.45
C THR A 29 5.19 7.43 -6.14
N GLU A 30 5.21 8.66 -5.61
CA GLU A 30 3.99 9.44 -5.38
C GLU A 30 3.29 9.78 -6.70
N LEU A 31 4.04 9.95 -7.79
CA LEU A 31 3.48 10.15 -9.12
C LEU A 31 2.61 8.96 -9.57
N LEU A 32 3.00 7.74 -9.23
CA LEU A 32 2.19 6.54 -9.52
C LEU A 32 0.89 6.56 -8.71
N GLY A 33 0.96 6.93 -7.44
CA GLY A 33 -0.21 7.03 -6.57
C GLY A 33 -1.21 8.09 -7.04
N THR A 34 -0.75 9.29 -7.41
CA THR A 34 -1.62 10.34 -7.96
C THR A 34 -2.23 9.92 -9.30
N THR A 35 -1.43 9.33 -10.20
CA THR A 35 -1.92 8.84 -11.50
C THR A 35 -2.98 7.75 -11.33
N ALA A 36 -2.83 6.87 -10.33
CA ALA A 36 -3.82 5.85 -10.03
C ALA A 36 -5.15 6.45 -9.56
N LEU A 37 -5.11 7.48 -8.70
CA LEU A 37 -6.30 8.19 -8.24
C LEU A 37 -7.03 8.89 -9.39
N ASP A 38 -6.29 9.55 -10.29
CA ASP A 38 -6.86 10.19 -11.48
C ASP A 38 -7.54 9.16 -12.39
N ALA A 39 -6.91 7.98 -12.58
CA ALA A 39 -7.50 6.89 -13.35
C ALA A 39 -8.79 6.36 -12.72
N LEU A 40 -8.83 6.21 -11.39
CA LEU A 40 -10.03 5.77 -10.67
C LEU A 40 -11.19 6.76 -10.84
N ASP A 41 -10.93 8.06 -10.75
CA ASP A 41 -11.94 9.11 -10.97
C ASP A 41 -12.51 9.06 -12.39
N GLN A 42 -11.63 8.90 -13.40
CA GLN A 42 -12.04 8.80 -14.80
C GLN A 42 -12.88 7.55 -15.10
N LEU A 43 -12.55 6.42 -14.47
CA LEU A 43 -13.29 5.16 -14.64
C LEU A 43 -14.68 5.20 -14.00
N ARG A 44 -14.91 6.09 -13.03
CA ARG A 44 -16.21 6.28 -12.33
C ARG A 44 -16.81 4.99 -11.77
N ILE A 45 -15.95 4.10 -11.28
CA ILE A 45 -16.38 2.85 -10.64
C ILE A 45 -16.80 3.18 -9.19
N ALA A 46 -18.01 2.79 -8.79
CA ALA A 46 -18.54 3.10 -7.46
C ALA A 46 -17.76 2.45 -6.31
N GLU A 47 -17.37 1.18 -6.47
CA GLU A 47 -16.56 0.42 -5.50
C GLU A 47 -15.40 -0.26 -6.23
N PRO A 48 -14.32 0.47 -6.57
CA PRO A 48 -13.22 -0.09 -7.33
C PRO A 48 -12.45 -1.13 -6.52
N ARG A 49 -12.05 -2.19 -7.20
CA ARG A 49 -11.18 -3.24 -6.66
C ARG A 49 -9.81 -3.10 -7.29
N ILE A 50 -8.79 -3.03 -6.45
CA ILE A 50 -7.42 -2.68 -6.86
C ILE A 50 -6.49 -3.75 -6.35
N VAL A 51 -5.50 -4.11 -7.17
CA VAL A 51 -4.39 -4.99 -6.76
C VAL A 51 -3.13 -4.14 -6.65
N ASP A 52 -2.53 -4.12 -5.47
CA ASP A 52 -1.20 -3.54 -5.22
C ASP A 52 -0.17 -4.67 -5.15
N MET A 53 0.49 -4.91 -6.27
CA MET A 53 1.42 -6.03 -6.46
C MET A 53 2.83 -5.63 -6.01
N CYS A 54 3.50 -6.50 -5.24
CA CYS A 54 4.79 -6.21 -4.60
C CYS A 54 4.70 -4.97 -3.70
N CYS A 55 3.75 -5.00 -2.76
CA CYS A 55 3.28 -3.81 -2.04
C CYS A 55 4.33 -3.18 -1.12
N GLY A 56 5.44 -3.86 -0.81
CA GLY A 56 6.50 -3.32 0.04
C GLY A 56 5.96 -2.90 1.41
N THR A 57 6.09 -1.62 1.75
CA THR A 57 5.55 -1.04 3.00
C THR A 57 4.03 -0.79 2.96
N GLY A 58 3.36 -1.09 1.84
CA GLY A 58 1.94 -0.84 1.62
C GLY A 58 1.63 0.63 1.30
N ASN A 59 2.61 1.40 0.81
CA ASN A 59 2.47 2.85 0.64
C ASN A 59 1.40 3.23 -0.40
N LEU A 60 1.33 2.52 -1.53
CA LEU A 60 0.31 2.74 -2.54
C LEU A 60 -1.06 2.29 -2.04
N ALA A 61 -1.19 1.07 -1.51
CA ALA A 61 -2.44 0.59 -0.93
C ALA A 61 -3.00 1.55 0.13
N CYS A 62 -2.18 1.98 1.11
CA CYS A 62 -2.64 2.88 2.16
C CYS A 62 -3.05 4.26 1.61
N ALA A 63 -2.25 4.86 0.73
CA ALA A 63 -2.56 6.16 0.14
C ALA A 63 -3.83 6.11 -0.73
N ILE A 64 -3.96 5.10 -1.59
CA ILE A 64 -5.14 4.95 -2.45
C ILE A 64 -6.40 4.72 -1.60
N ALA A 65 -6.36 3.85 -0.59
CA ALA A 65 -7.51 3.65 0.28
C ALA A 65 -7.84 4.93 1.08
N HIS A 66 -6.86 5.73 1.47
CA HIS A 66 -7.11 6.99 2.16
C HIS A 66 -7.86 7.99 1.27
N TYR A 67 -7.39 8.19 0.03
CA TYR A 67 -7.97 9.18 -0.89
C TYR A 67 -9.17 8.68 -1.69
N ALA A 68 -9.37 7.37 -1.82
CA ALA A 68 -10.54 6.73 -2.43
C ALA A 68 -11.27 5.84 -1.39
N PRO A 69 -12.16 6.41 -0.56
CA PRO A 69 -12.79 5.69 0.56
C PRO A 69 -13.61 4.44 0.17
N ALA A 70 -14.16 4.43 -1.05
CA ALA A 70 -14.93 3.30 -1.58
C ALA A 70 -14.06 2.18 -2.19
N ALA A 71 -12.75 2.42 -2.36
CA ALA A 71 -11.85 1.42 -2.92
C ALA A 71 -11.61 0.27 -1.95
N ARG A 72 -11.56 -0.95 -2.49
CA ARG A 72 -11.07 -2.15 -1.81
C ARG A 72 -9.80 -2.62 -2.47
N ILE A 73 -8.80 -2.96 -1.66
CA ILE A 73 -7.46 -3.22 -2.14
C ILE A 73 -6.99 -4.60 -1.68
N TRP A 74 -6.45 -5.36 -2.62
CA TRP A 74 -5.68 -6.56 -2.35
C TRP A 74 -4.21 -6.24 -2.58
N ALA A 75 -3.44 -6.25 -1.52
CA ALA A 75 -2.01 -6.05 -1.57
C ALA A 75 -1.30 -7.40 -1.44
N SER A 76 -0.19 -7.60 -2.14
CA SER A 76 0.63 -8.80 -1.97
C SER A 76 2.11 -8.48 -2.04
N ASP A 77 2.90 -9.25 -1.32
CA ASP A 77 4.36 -9.25 -1.44
C ASP A 77 4.89 -10.65 -1.11
N LEU A 78 6.07 -10.99 -1.62
CA LEU A 78 6.71 -12.27 -1.36
C LEU A 78 7.41 -12.28 0.01
N THR A 79 7.95 -11.13 0.40
CA THR A 79 8.91 -11.03 1.52
C THR A 79 8.19 -10.81 2.86
N ASP A 80 8.53 -11.63 3.88
CA ASP A 80 7.97 -11.54 5.23
C ASP A 80 7.97 -10.10 5.78
N GLY A 81 9.11 -9.39 5.67
CA GLY A 81 9.26 -8.03 6.16
C GLY A 81 8.35 -7.01 5.48
N CYS A 82 8.13 -7.15 4.16
CA CYS A 82 7.17 -6.31 3.42
C CYS A 82 5.75 -6.56 3.91
N VAL A 83 5.34 -7.82 3.99
CA VAL A 83 4.00 -8.21 4.42
C VAL A 83 3.73 -7.73 5.85
N GLU A 84 4.68 -7.90 6.77
CA GLU A 84 4.56 -7.44 8.15
C GLU A 84 4.39 -5.91 8.23
N VAL A 85 5.29 -5.16 7.58
CA VAL A 85 5.26 -3.69 7.62
C VAL A 85 3.99 -3.14 6.94
N SER A 86 3.58 -3.72 5.81
CA SER A 86 2.34 -3.37 5.11
C SER A 86 1.12 -3.58 6.00
N ARG A 87 0.99 -4.74 6.66
CA ARG A 87 -0.10 -5.00 7.62
C ARG A 87 -0.11 -4.00 8.78
N ARG A 88 1.07 -3.65 9.30
CA ARG A 88 1.20 -2.64 10.37
C ARG A 88 0.75 -1.26 9.91
N ASN A 89 1.11 -0.83 8.70
CA ASN A 89 0.64 0.45 8.14
C ASN A 89 -0.87 0.47 7.89
N VAL A 90 -1.41 -0.63 7.35
CA VAL A 90 -2.85 -0.80 7.18
C VAL A 90 -3.59 -0.66 8.53
N ALA A 91 -3.07 -1.30 9.58
CA ALA A 91 -3.64 -1.20 10.93
C ALA A 91 -3.48 0.21 11.52
N PHE A 92 -2.31 0.82 11.37
CA PHE A 92 -1.98 2.15 11.87
C PHE A 92 -2.94 3.23 11.36
N HIS A 93 -3.37 3.11 10.09
CA HIS A 93 -4.34 4.02 9.47
C HIS A 93 -5.81 3.58 9.59
N GLY A 94 -6.10 2.49 10.31
CA GLY A 94 -7.47 1.98 10.46
C GLY A 94 -8.08 1.45 9.16
N LEU A 95 -7.26 0.96 8.23
CA LEU A 95 -7.65 0.57 6.87
C LEU A 95 -7.92 -0.94 6.71
N ALA A 96 -7.83 -1.72 7.79
CA ALA A 96 -7.96 -3.19 7.76
C ALA A 96 -9.30 -3.70 7.20
N GLY A 97 -10.37 -2.90 7.26
CA GLY A 97 -11.67 -3.24 6.64
C GLY A 97 -11.71 -3.10 5.12
N ARG A 98 -10.66 -2.51 4.50
CA ARG A 98 -10.63 -2.16 3.07
C ARG A 98 -9.38 -2.64 2.35
N ILE A 99 -8.32 -2.99 3.08
CA ILE A 99 -7.08 -3.52 2.53
C ILE A 99 -6.82 -4.91 3.11
N ALA A 100 -6.70 -5.90 2.23
CA ALA A 100 -6.24 -7.24 2.58
C ALA A 100 -4.80 -7.43 2.08
N VAL A 101 -3.89 -7.82 2.98
CA VAL A 101 -2.46 -8.03 2.66
C VAL A 101 -2.15 -9.51 2.68
N HIS A 102 -1.80 -10.05 1.51
CA HIS A 102 -1.48 -11.43 1.26
C HIS A 102 0.03 -11.62 1.11
N GLN A 103 0.50 -12.83 1.38
CA GLN A 103 1.88 -13.22 1.11
C GLN A 103 1.88 -14.28 0.02
N GLY A 104 2.74 -14.11 -0.99
CA GLY A 104 2.90 -15.10 -2.05
C GLY A 104 3.69 -14.54 -3.23
N ASP A 105 3.98 -15.42 -4.18
CA ASP A 105 4.64 -15.05 -5.44
C ASP A 105 3.61 -14.48 -6.40
N LEU A 106 3.66 -13.17 -6.60
CA LEU A 106 2.77 -12.45 -7.51
C LEU A 106 1.29 -12.82 -7.30
N PHE A 107 0.64 -13.38 -8.33
CA PHE A 107 -0.78 -13.73 -8.30
C PHE A 107 -1.08 -15.01 -7.52
N ASP A 108 -0.08 -15.84 -7.22
CA ASP A 108 -0.29 -17.05 -6.39
C ASP A 108 -0.70 -16.68 -4.96
N ALA A 109 -0.44 -15.44 -4.53
CA ALA A 109 -0.92 -14.90 -3.27
C ALA A 109 -2.46 -14.79 -3.16
N PHE A 110 -3.16 -14.87 -4.30
CA PHE A 110 -4.61 -14.70 -4.41
C PHE A 110 -5.34 -15.91 -4.97
N SER A 111 -4.63 -16.97 -5.36
CA SER A 111 -5.24 -18.25 -5.72
C SER A 111 -5.69 -18.98 -4.46
N GLU A 112 -6.95 -19.43 -4.45
CA GLU A 112 -7.42 -20.47 -3.51
C GLU A 112 -6.83 -21.85 -3.89
#